data_AF-A0A955I516-F1
#
_entry.id   AF-A0A955I516-F1
#
_cell.length_a   1.000
_cell.length_b   1.000
_cell.length_c   1.000
_cell.angle_alpha   90.00
_cell.angle_beta   90.00
_cell.angle_gamma   90.00
#
_symmetry.space_group_name_H-M   'P 1'
#
loop_
_entity.id
_entity.type
_entity.pdbx_description
1 polymer ?
#
loop_
_entity_poly.entity_id
_entity_poly.type
_entity_poly.pdbx_seq_one_letter_code
_entity_poly.pdbx_strand_id
1 'polypeptide(L)'
;MASAPGYDPNEYSRVYDLEVVNPDDHEDIGFDFLGMPLFVEDAIKGTSNVVNGQVVKLRDATEEERENPLVKKYQYKNSVGPLAYMSDPVASLYEPGSIFKPITVAIGIDSGEIRPSDVYYDAGSIKIDQFTISNLAKECIGQHTYTHALDWSCNV
;
A
#
# COMPACT_ATOMS: atom_id res chain seq x y z
N MET A 1 12.49 -6.40 3.81
CA MET A 1 13.74 -5.98 3.13
C MET A 1 14.25 -4.75 3.85
N ALA A 2 15.50 -4.72 4.32
CA ALA A 2 16.10 -3.50 4.83
C ALA A 2 16.49 -2.65 3.61
N SER A 3 15.67 -1.65 3.26
CA SER A 3 16.07 -0.65 2.27
C SER A 3 17.15 0.24 2.89
N ALA A 4 18.15 0.61 2.09
CA ALA A 4 19.04 1.69 2.49
C ALA A 4 18.21 2.96 2.70
N PRO A 5 18.48 3.76 3.74
CA PRO A 5 17.73 4.99 3.97
C PRO A 5 17.82 5.88 2.72
N GLY A 6 16.69 6.39 2.25
CA GLY A 6 16.61 7.35 1.14
C GLY A 6 17.17 8.75 1.49
N TYR A 7 18.02 8.84 2.50
CA TYR A 7 18.65 10.06 3.01
C TYR A 7 20.05 9.75 3.55
N ASP A 8 20.93 10.75 3.58
CA ASP A 8 22.24 10.64 4.22
C ASP A 8 22.06 10.63 5.75
N PRO A 9 22.48 9.57 6.47
CA PRO A 9 22.40 9.51 7.92
C PRO A 9 23.13 10.65 8.64
N ASN A 10 24.15 11.25 8.02
CA ASN A 10 24.89 12.39 8.57
C ASN A 10 24.15 13.72 8.38
N GLU A 11 23.17 13.78 7.48
CA GLU A 11 22.29 14.92 7.25
C GLU A 11 20.82 14.55 7.52
N TYR A 12 20.53 13.99 8.69
CA TYR A 12 19.19 13.51 9.06
C TYR A 12 18.07 14.57 8.84
N SER A 13 18.33 15.86 9.03
CA SER A 13 17.33 16.91 8.82
C SER A 13 16.79 16.99 7.38
N ARG A 14 17.53 16.47 6.39
CA ARG A 14 17.15 16.46 4.96
C ARG A 14 15.88 15.66 4.67
N VAL A 15 15.51 14.79 5.60
CA VAL A 15 14.25 14.01 5.54
C VAL A 15 13.01 14.92 5.51
N TYR A 16 13.13 16.17 5.99
CA TYR A 16 12.06 17.18 5.96
C TYR A 16 12.14 18.13 4.75
N ASP A 17 13.14 17.98 3.87
CA ASP A 17 13.27 18.85 2.69
C ASP A 17 12.09 18.59 1.74
N LEU A 18 11.45 19.67 1.31
CA LEU A 18 10.31 19.66 0.40
C LEU A 18 10.72 20.14 -0.99
N GLU A 19 10.01 19.67 -2.00
CA GLU A 19 10.13 20.12 -3.39
C GLU A 19 8.75 20.35 -4.00
N VAL A 20 8.71 21.09 -5.11
CA VAL A 20 7.46 21.33 -5.85
C VAL A 20 7.15 20.11 -6.68
N VAL A 21 5.91 19.63 -6.59
CA VAL A 21 5.43 18.51 -7.42
C VAL A 21 5.34 18.98 -8.87
N ASN A 22 6.02 18.28 -9.77
CA ASN A 22 5.93 18.52 -11.19
C ASN A 22 4.88 17.58 -11.82
N PRO A 23 3.82 18.08 -12.47
CA PRO A 23 2.77 17.24 -13.04
C PRO A 23 3.24 16.21 -14.06
N ASP A 24 4.37 16.46 -14.74
CA ASP A 24 4.91 15.57 -15.76
C ASP A 24 5.60 14.32 -15.18
N ASP A 25 6.00 14.38 -13.90
CA ASP A 25 6.77 13.31 -13.23
C ASP A 25 5.86 12.29 -12.51
N HIS A 26 4.54 12.51 -12.49
CA HIS A 26 3.57 11.67 -11.77
C HIS A 26 2.41 11.23 -12.68
N GLU A 27 2.28 9.92 -12.91
CA GLU A 27 1.17 9.32 -13.69
C GLU A 27 -0.20 9.57 -13.03
N ASP A 28 -0.25 9.64 -11.69
CA ASP A 28 -1.45 9.96 -10.92
C ASP A 28 -1.14 11.04 -9.86
N ILE A 29 -1.63 12.26 -10.10
CA ILE A 29 -1.31 13.46 -9.29
C ILE A 29 -2.10 13.51 -7.96
N GLY A 30 -3.05 12.60 -7.77
CA GLY A 30 -3.92 12.53 -6.60
C GLY A 30 -3.40 11.63 -5.47
N PHE A 31 -2.56 10.65 -5.81
CA PHE A 31 -1.99 9.70 -4.86
C PHE A 31 -0.51 9.51 -5.17
N ASP A 32 0.36 9.91 -4.23
CA ASP A 32 1.64 9.22 -4.13
C ASP A 32 1.29 7.75 -3.79
N PHE A 33 1.86 6.76 -4.49
CA PHE A 33 1.50 5.33 -4.40
C PHE A 33 1.53 4.76 -2.97
N LEU A 34 2.08 5.52 -2.03
CA LEU A 34 2.27 5.20 -0.62
C LEU A 34 1.33 5.96 0.34
N GLY A 35 0.39 6.78 -0.17
CA GLY A 35 -0.53 7.57 0.66
C GLY A 35 0.15 8.69 1.45
N MET A 36 1.27 9.21 0.92
CA MET A 36 2.05 10.28 1.55
C MET A 36 1.28 11.62 1.51
N PRO A 37 1.38 12.45 2.56
CA PRO A 37 0.75 13.77 2.56
C PRO A 37 1.39 14.67 1.51
N LEU A 38 0.53 15.30 0.70
CA LEU A 38 0.90 16.42 -0.16
C LEU A 38 0.59 17.73 0.57
N PHE A 39 1.37 18.76 0.30
CA PHE A 39 1.19 20.07 0.94
C PHE A 39 0.81 21.15 -0.06
N VAL A 40 0.04 22.13 0.40
CA VAL A 40 -0.37 23.32 -0.37
C VAL A 40 -0.07 24.59 0.41
N GLU A 41 0.04 25.72 -0.30
CA GLU A 41 0.28 27.02 0.33
C GLU A 41 -0.98 27.56 1.01
N ASP A 42 -0.86 27.96 2.27
CA ASP A 42 -1.93 28.62 3.02
C ASP A 42 -1.36 29.68 3.96
N ALA A 43 -1.69 30.94 3.71
CA ALA A 43 -1.16 32.07 4.47
C ALA A 43 -1.70 32.14 5.93
N ILE A 44 -2.86 31.54 6.17
CA ILE A 44 -3.64 31.65 7.42
C ILE A 44 -3.37 30.43 8.31
N LYS A 45 -3.47 29.22 7.76
CA LYS A 45 -3.35 27.95 8.51
C LYS A 45 -2.01 27.24 8.32
N GLY A 46 -1.19 27.68 7.37
CA GLY A 46 0.07 27.04 7.05
C GLY A 46 1.19 27.33 8.06
N THR A 47 2.06 26.34 8.24
CA THR A 47 3.30 26.46 9.01
C THR A 47 4.44 26.89 8.10
N SER A 48 5.34 27.75 8.59
CA SER A 48 6.49 28.21 7.82
C SER A 48 7.48 27.08 7.57
N ASN A 49 7.70 26.75 6.30
CA ASN A 49 8.67 25.77 5.82
C ASN A 49 9.60 26.45 4.82
N VAL A 50 10.84 25.97 4.70
CA VAL A 50 11.81 26.49 3.73
C VAL A 50 11.86 25.54 2.54
N VAL A 51 11.42 26.01 1.38
CA VAL A 51 11.47 25.26 0.12
C VAL A 51 12.38 25.98 -0.85
N ASN A 52 13.46 25.34 -1.30
CA ASN A 52 14.46 25.93 -2.21
C ASN A 52 14.98 27.32 -1.76
N GLY A 53 15.13 27.53 -0.45
CA GLY A 53 15.60 28.79 0.14
C GLY A 53 14.53 29.88 0.29
N GLN A 54 13.26 29.60 -0.06
CA GLN A 54 12.12 30.50 0.15
C GLN A 54 11.27 30.03 1.33
N VAL A 55 10.83 30.96 2.18
CA VAL A 55 9.90 30.66 3.27
C VAL A 55 8.48 30.62 2.71
N VAL A 56 7.88 29.45 2.71
CA VAL A 56 6.51 29.21 2.24
C VAL A 56 5.69 28.66 3.41
N LYS A 57 4.45 29.16 3.59
CA LYS A 57 3.55 28.62 4.60
C LYS A 57 2.74 27.47 4.02
N LEU A 58 2.96 26.27 4.55
CA LEU A 58 2.39 25.04 4.01
C LEU A 58 1.46 24.35 5.01
N ARG A 59 0.41 23.71 4.50
CA ARG A 59 -0.48 22.81 5.22
C ARG A 59 -0.75 21.55 4.40
N ASP A 60 -1.29 20.53 5.05
CA ASP A 60 -1.76 19.33 4.35
C ASP A 60 -2.83 19.71 3.31
N ALA A 61 -2.71 19.13 2.11
CA ALA A 61 -3.65 19.26 1.02
C ALA A 61 -4.96 18.54 1.36
N THR A 62 -6.09 19.15 1.05
CA THR A 62 -7.38 18.45 1.10
C THR A 62 -7.48 17.46 -0.06
N GLU A 63 -8.38 16.47 0.05
CA GLU A 63 -8.63 15.51 -1.04
C GLU A 63 -8.98 16.21 -2.37
N GLU A 64 -9.80 17.27 -2.34
CA GLU A 64 -10.15 18.06 -3.52
C GLU A 64 -8.94 18.77 -4.13
N GLU A 65 -8.02 19.27 -3.30
CA GLU A 65 -6.79 19.93 -3.77
C GLU A 65 -5.78 18.92 -4.32
N ARG A 66 -5.74 17.71 -3.76
CA ARG A 66 -4.90 16.60 -4.26
C ARG A 66 -5.30 16.19 -5.66
N GLU A 67 -6.60 16.13 -5.96
CA GLU A 67 -7.08 15.77 -7.30
C GLU A 67 -6.96 16.92 -8.31
N ASN A 68 -6.88 18.17 -7.85
CA ASN A 68 -6.80 19.33 -8.73
C ASN A 68 -5.38 19.56 -9.28
N PRO A 69 -5.14 19.45 -10.61
CA PRO A 69 -3.81 19.65 -11.20
C PRO A 69 -3.37 21.11 -11.23
N LEU A 70 -4.29 22.06 -11.07
CA LEU A 70 -3.98 23.51 -11.12
C LEU A 70 -3.42 24.03 -9.78
N VAL A 71 -3.59 23.26 -8.71
CA VAL A 71 -3.07 23.64 -7.39
C VAL A 71 -1.61 23.26 -7.30
N LYS A 72 -0.76 24.25 -6.98
CA LYS A 72 0.66 24.01 -6.73
C LYS A 72 0.82 23.19 -5.46
N LYS A 73 1.45 22.02 -5.59
CA LYS A 73 1.66 21.07 -4.49
C LYS A 73 3.14 20.95 -4.16
N TYR A 74 3.40 20.53 -2.94
CA TYR A 74 4.72 20.23 -2.42
C TYR A 74 4.74 18.81 -1.86
N GLN A 75 5.85 18.11 -2.06
CA GLN A 75 6.09 16.77 -1.55
C GLN A 75 7.46 16.70 -0.87
N TYR A 76 7.69 15.64 -0.09
CA TYR A 76 9.02 15.37 0.44
C TYR A 76 9.97 14.94 -0.68
N LYS A 77 11.17 15.50 -0.69
CA LYS A 77 12.19 15.20 -1.70
C LYS A 77 12.64 13.74 -1.70
N ASN A 78 12.56 13.07 -0.55
CA ASN A 78 12.85 11.64 -0.41
C ASN A 78 11.60 10.75 -0.60
N SER A 79 10.45 11.32 -1.02
CA SER A 79 9.13 10.72 -1.17
C SER A 79 8.47 10.21 0.12
N VAL A 80 9.23 9.63 1.05
CA VAL A 80 8.71 9.02 2.28
C VAL A 80 8.71 9.97 3.48
N GLY A 81 9.32 11.14 3.38
CA GLY A 81 9.42 12.10 4.47
C GLY A 81 9.94 11.47 5.76
N PRO A 82 9.41 11.87 6.94
CA PRO A 82 9.81 11.33 8.25
C PRO A 82 9.63 9.82 8.42
N LEU A 83 8.84 9.15 7.57
CA LEU A 83 8.73 7.68 7.60
C LEU A 83 10.07 7.00 7.28
N ALA A 84 11.04 7.71 6.72
CA ALA A 84 12.40 7.20 6.55
C ALA A 84 13.09 6.75 7.86
N TYR A 85 12.62 7.23 9.02
CA TYR A 85 13.10 6.77 10.33
C TYR A 85 12.40 5.52 10.84
N MET A 86 11.31 5.11 10.18
CA MET A 86 10.51 3.98 10.58
C MET A 86 11.15 2.67 10.10
N SER A 87 11.02 1.63 10.91
CA SER A 87 11.37 0.28 10.50
C SER A 87 10.10 -0.41 9.99
N ASP A 88 9.91 -0.38 8.67
CA ASP A 88 8.73 -0.96 8.01
C ASP A 88 8.39 -2.39 8.45
N PRO A 89 9.35 -3.33 8.63
CA PRO A 89 9.03 -4.71 8.99
C PRO A 89 8.28 -4.88 10.32
N VAL A 90 8.32 -3.88 11.20
CA VAL A 90 7.69 -3.94 12.53
C VAL A 90 6.61 -2.89 12.75
N ALA A 91 6.65 -1.78 12.02
CA ALA A 91 5.73 -0.66 12.22
C ALA A 91 4.63 -0.59 11.17
N SER A 92 4.86 -1.11 9.96
CA SER A 92 3.90 -1.03 8.87
C SER A 92 2.93 -2.21 8.90
N LEU A 93 1.64 -1.90 8.91
CA LEU A 93 0.57 -2.88 8.76
C LEU A 93 0.27 -3.09 7.27
N TYR A 94 -0.02 -4.32 6.89
CA TYR A 94 -0.46 -4.66 5.54
C TYR A 94 -1.46 -5.80 5.59
N GLU A 95 -2.32 -5.89 4.57
CA GLU A 95 -3.21 -7.02 4.40
C GLU A 95 -2.39 -8.22 3.89
N PRO A 96 -2.32 -9.34 4.64
CA PRO A 96 -1.45 -10.44 4.29
C PRO A 96 -1.88 -11.16 3.00
N GLY A 97 -3.14 -11.04 2.58
CA GLY A 97 -3.65 -11.71 1.40
C GLY A 97 -3.37 -13.22 1.43
N SER A 98 -2.85 -13.77 0.34
CA SER A 98 -2.67 -15.22 0.18
C SER A 98 -1.63 -15.84 1.13
N ILE A 99 -0.70 -15.08 1.71
CA ILE A 99 0.25 -15.64 2.70
C ILE A 99 -0.46 -16.11 3.98
N PHE A 100 -1.72 -15.71 4.18
CA PHE A 100 -2.54 -16.16 5.31
C PHE A 100 -3.22 -17.52 5.08
N LYS A 101 -3.37 -17.99 3.82
CA LYS A 101 -4.08 -19.23 3.48
C LYS A 101 -3.57 -20.50 4.17
N PRO A 102 -2.25 -20.71 4.36
CA PRO A 102 -1.75 -21.86 5.12
C PRO A 102 -2.37 -21.96 6.52
N ILE A 103 -2.68 -20.83 7.17
CA ILE A 103 -3.33 -20.81 8.48
C ILE A 103 -4.76 -21.35 8.38
N THR A 104 -5.53 -20.91 7.38
CA THR A 104 -6.89 -21.44 7.13
C THR A 104 -6.88 -22.94 6.86
N VAL A 105 -5.95 -23.42 6.03
CA VAL A 105 -5.80 -24.86 5.76
C VAL A 105 -5.41 -25.63 7.03
N ALA A 106 -4.49 -25.08 7.83
CA ALA A 106 -4.10 -25.69 9.10
C ALA A 106 -5.28 -25.81 10.07
N ILE A 107 -6.14 -24.79 10.18
CA ILE A 107 -7.35 -24.83 11.00
C ILE A 107 -8.27 -25.98 10.56
N GLY A 108 -8.52 -26.12 9.25
CA GLY A 108 -9.39 -27.18 8.72
C GLY A 108 -8.83 -28.59 8.93
N ILE A 109 -7.50 -28.75 8.84
CA ILE A 109 -6.83 -30.03 9.12
C ILE A 109 -6.88 -30.35 10.61
N ASP A 110 -6.62 -29.37 11.49
CA ASP A 110 -6.61 -29.53 12.94
C ASP A 110 -8.02 -29.83 13.48
N SER A 111 -9.06 -29.21 12.91
CA SER A 111 -10.46 -29.52 13.25
C SER A 111 -10.94 -30.86 12.66
N GLY A 112 -10.19 -31.46 11.73
CA GLY A 112 -10.55 -32.70 11.04
C GLY A 112 -11.64 -32.55 9.98
N GLU A 113 -11.97 -31.31 9.59
CA GLU A 113 -12.97 -31.00 8.55
C GLU A 113 -12.45 -31.28 7.14
N ILE A 114 -11.14 -31.16 6.93
CA ILE A 114 -10.49 -31.45 5.65
C ILE A 114 -9.24 -32.30 5.84
N ARG A 115 -8.89 -33.07 4.82
CA ARG A 115 -7.57 -33.70 4.64
C ARG A 115 -6.91 -33.13 3.38
N PRO A 116 -5.56 -33.10 3.32
CA PRO A 116 -4.86 -32.63 2.11
C PRO A 116 -5.27 -33.35 0.83
N SER A 117 -5.67 -34.63 0.93
CA SER A 117 -6.12 -35.47 -0.18
C SER A 117 -7.60 -35.33 -0.53
N ASP A 118 -8.40 -34.65 0.30
CA ASP A 118 -9.83 -34.50 0.02
C ASP A 118 -10.01 -33.60 -1.20
N VAL A 119 -11.01 -33.92 -2.00
CA VAL A 119 -11.28 -33.27 -3.28
C VAL A 119 -12.50 -32.39 -3.13
N TYR A 120 -12.40 -31.15 -3.62
CA TYR A 120 -13.51 -30.22 -3.73
C TYR A 120 -13.68 -29.77 -5.17
N TYR A 121 -14.86 -29.23 -5.49
CA TYR A 121 -15.15 -28.65 -6.79
C TYR A 121 -15.10 -27.13 -6.71
N ASP A 122 -14.22 -26.53 -7.50
CA ASP A 122 -14.04 -25.09 -7.61
C ASP A 122 -14.62 -24.60 -8.96
N ALA A 123 -15.64 -23.75 -8.87
CA ALA A 123 -16.32 -23.16 -10.03
C ALA A 123 -15.59 -21.93 -10.61
N GLY A 124 -14.45 -21.53 -10.06
CA GLY A 124 -13.68 -20.33 -10.40
C GLY A 124 -14.13 -19.06 -9.68
N SER A 125 -15.37 -19.05 -9.18
CA SER A 125 -15.90 -17.99 -8.31
C SER A 125 -17.04 -18.50 -7.44
N ILE A 126 -17.20 -17.88 -6.27
CA ILE A 126 -18.31 -18.13 -5.35
C ILE A 126 -18.89 -16.79 -4.89
N LYS A 127 -20.22 -16.75 -4.74
CA LYS A 127 -20.91 -15.58 -4.18
C LYS A 127 -21.27 -15.84 -2.73
N ILE A 128 -20.77 -14.99 -1.83
CA ILE A 128 -21.07 -15.01 -0.40
C ILE A 128 -21.71 -13.67 -0.06
N ASP A 129 -22.98 -13.70 0.34
CA ASP A 129 -23.83 -12.53 0.53
C ASP A 129 -23.82 -11.60 -0.70
N GLN A 130 -23.27 -10.39 -0.54
CA GLN A 130 -23.14 -9.36 -1.58
C GLN A 130 -21.79 -9.40 -2.31
N PHE A 131 -20.84 -10.22 -1.85
CA PHE A 131 -19.50 -10.29 -2.38
C PHE A 131 -19.31 -11.49 -3.31
N THR A 132 -18.60 -11.28 -4.41
CA THR A 132 -18.15 -12.35 -5.31
C THR A 132 -16.66 -12.54 -5.09
N ILE A 133 -16.26 -13.74 -4.65
CA ILE A 133 -14.87 -14.15 -4.52
C ILE A 133 -14.51 -14.94 -5.77
N SER A 134 -13.40 -14.58 -6.42
CA SER A 134 -12.94 -15.26 -7.63
C SER A 134 -11.47 -15.64 -7.52
N ASN A 135 -11.09 -16.67 -8.28
CA ASN A 135 -9.70 -17.08 -8.42
C ASN A 135 -8.97 -16.22 -9.45
N LEU A 136 -7.69 -15.96 -9.19
CA LEU A 136 -6.79 -15.37 -10.19
C LEU A 136 -6.28 -16.45 -11.16
N ALA A 137 -5.86 -17.60 -10.62
CA ALA A 137 -5.35 -18.72 -11.40
C ALA A 137 -6.50 -19.55 -12.00
N LYS A 138 -6.37 -19.93 -13.28
CA LYS A 138 -7.38 -20.77 -13.96
C LYS A 138 -7.24 -22.25 -13.59
N GLU A 139 -6.06 -22.62 -13.11
CA GLU A 139 -5.68 -23.95 -12.65
C GLU A 139 -6.44 -24.36 -11.39
N CYS A 140 -7.05 -23.40 -10.68
CA CYS A 140 -7.97 -23.68 -9.59
C CYS A 140 -9.31 -24.26 -10.07
N ILE A 141 -9.72 -24.02 -11.32
CA ILE A 141 -11.05 -24.41 -11.80
C ILE A 141 -11.13 -25.93 -11.98
N GLY A 142 -12.18 -26.55 -11.45
CA GLY A 142 -12.45 -27.98 -11.59
C GLY A 142 -12.38 -28.74 -10.26
N GLN A 143 -12.10 -30.04 -10.34
CA GLN A 143 -11.97 -30.89 -9.15
C GLN A 143 -10.51 -31.01 -8.75
N HIS A 144 -10.18 -30.53 -7.56
CA HIS A 144 -8.80 -30.50 -7.07
C HIS A 144 -8.73 -30.84 -5.59
N THR A 145 -7.53 -31.20 -5.15
CA THR A 145 -7.26 -31.48 -3.74
C THR A 145 -7.03 -30.19 -2.96
N TYR A 146 -7.18 -30.23 -1.63
CA TYR A 146 -6.79 -29.09 -0.78
C TYR A 146 -5.29 -28.78 -0.84
N THR A 147 -4.44 -29.76 -1.14
CA THR A 147 -3.02 -29.50 -1.45
C THR A 147 -2.88 -28.62 -2.69
N HIS A 148 -3.57 -28.97 -3.78
CA HIS A 148 -3.56 -28.19 -5.02
C HIS A 148 -4.11 -26.78 -4.79
N ALA A 149 -5.15 -26.64 -3.97
CA ALA A 149 -5.71 -25.34 -3.60
C ALA A 149 -4.64 -24.42 -2.99
N LEU A 150 -3.78 -24.95 -2.13
CA LEU A 150 -2.72 -24.16 -1.51
C LEU A 150 -1.57 -23.87 -2.49
N ASP A 151 -1.19 -24.85 -3.32
CA ASP A 151 -0.11 -24.71 -4.32
C ASP A 151 -0.43 -23.64 -5.37
N TRP A 152 -1.68 -23.61 -5.84
CA TRP A 152 -2.16 -22.62 -6.82
C TRP A 152 -2.77 -21.38 -6.19
N SER A 153 -2.74 -21.29 -4.86
CA SER A 153 -3.33 -20.19 -4.11
C SER A 153 -4.76 -19.89 -4.56
N CYS A 154 -5.61 -20.91 -4.56
CA CYS A 154 -7.04 -20.79 -4.84
C CYS A 154 -7.73 -20.00 -3.71
N ASN A 155 -8.65 -19.13 -4.08
CA ASN A 155 -9.44 -18.29 -3.16
C ASN A 155 -10.78 -18.94 -2.79
N VAL A 156 -11.37 -19.67 -3.75
CA VAL A 156 -12.66 -20.39 -3.62
C VAL A 156 -12.48 -21.69 -2.85
#